data_AF-A0A838F5B2-F1
#
_entry.id   AF-A0A838F5B2-F1
#
_cell.length_a   1.000
_cell.length_b   1.000
_cell.length_c   1.000
_cell.angle_alpha   90.00
_cell.angle_beta   90.00
_cell.angle_gamma   90.00
#
_symmetry.space_group_name_H-M   'P 1'
#
loop_
_entity.id
_entity.type
_entity.pdbx_description
1 polymer ?
#
loop_
_entity_poly.entity_id
_entity_poly.type
_entity_poly.pdbx_seq_one_letter_code
_entity_poly.pdbx_strand_id
1 'polypeptide(L)'
;MAKKLPSGLKLMGIAPNILLKNVESTAPYLFQGEIDTSGPNRGFLAKLVFYKKNLKALNHIDLTEYFHLCLAAHWTTAGTFVPTDVDNQIREGLWRHETIGAHIQKMAKLTIESWSWDYEQVTNRKSYNPSRGQVMSTHEGTWLSVAIGAYNALIKNKQPVLAQDVADVILAEIDKEEKLLIELREKRDHINFLRSTALMAHNFGDLDRVIDQWQMNPEDPFYQRIYKLGHKLNSNYSPILVYSGQVNKALLALENHRHMSMRQPRALRKSHKFLIPVGPFMDQWGKVLGESQLLSPLEKVEIMAAFHEGFTRQD
;
A
#
# COMPACT_ATOMS: atom_id res chain seq x y z
N MET A 1 -4.07 26.82 -10.58
CA MET A 1 -3.35 27.64 -9.58
C MET A 1 -3.16 26.81 -8.31
N ALA A 2 -1.94 26.73 -7.78
CA ALA A 2 -1.68 26.02 -6.52
C ALA A 2 -2.41 26.73 -5.37
N LYS A 3 -3.23 25.99 -4.60
CA LYS A 3 -3.99 26.56 -3.49
C LYS A 3 -3.06 26.71 -2.28
N LYS A 4 -3.01 27.91 -1.70
CA LYS A 4 -2.26 28.17 -0.47
C LYS A 4 -3.18 28.06 0.73
N LEU A 5 -2.78 27.30 1.75
CA LEU A 5 -3.49 27.21 3.03
C LEU A 5 -3.15 28.42 3.92
N PRO A 6 -3.99 28.73 4.93
CA PRO A 6 -3.68 29.75 5.93
C PRO A 6 -2.35 29.53 6.68
N SER A 7 -1.91 28.28 6.83
CA SER A 7 -0.57 27.93 7.34
C SER A 7 0.59 28.41 6.46
N GLY A 8 0.31 28.84 5.24
CA GLY A 8 1.31 29.18 4.24
C GLY A 8 1.71 28.02 3.33
N LEU A 9 1.26 26.79 3.61
CA LEU A 9 1.52 25.62 2.76
C LEU A 9 0.90 25.80 1.37
N LYS A 10 1.71 25.65 0.33
CA LYS A 10 1.28 25.62 -1.06
C LYS A 10 0.97 24.17 -1.46
N LEU A 11 -0.28 23.86 -1.74
CA LEU A 11 -0.68 22.51 -2.12
C LEU A 11 -0.31 22.24 -3.58
N MET A 12 0.47 21.18 -3.79
CA MET A 12 0.81 20.64 -5.13
C MET A 12 -0.06 19.45 -5.54
N GLY A 13 -0.99 19.03 -4.68
CA GLY A 13 -1.87 17.89 -4.89
C GLY A 13 -3.29 18.15 -4.42
N ILE A 14 -3.98 17.08 -4.02
CA ILE A 14 -5.37 17.12 -3.57
C ILE A 14 -5.56 18.00 -2.32
N ALA A 15 -6.67 18.73 -2.25
CA ALA A 15 -6.95 19.51 -1.04
C ALA A 15 -7.23 18.56 0.15
N PRO A 16 -6.72 18.83 1.37
CA PRO A 16 -6.85 17.92 2.52
C PRO A 16 -8.31 17.53 2.85
N ASN A 17 -9.24 18.48 2.73
CA ASN A 17 -10.65 18.22 2.96
C ASN A 17 -11.28 17.31 1.89
N ILE A 18 -10.79 17.37 0.64
CA ILE A 18 -11.22 16.49 -0.44
C ILE A 18 -10.59 15.10 -0.25
N LEU A 19 -9.33 15.02 0.20
CA LEU A 19 -8.70 13.76 0.57
C LEU A 19 -9.52 13.00 1.61
N LEU A 20 -9.96 13.67 2.68
CA LEU A 20 -10.82 13.04 3.69
C LEU A 20 -12.17 12.57 3.13
N LYS A 21 -12.75 13.31 2.17
CA LYS A 21 -13.97 12.86 1.47
C LYS A 21 -13.71 11.61 0.63
N ASN A 22 -12.55 11.53 -0.02
CA ASN A 22 -12.16 10.33 -0.76
C ASN A 22 -11.98 9.14 0.18
N VAL A 23 -11.32 9.32 1.33
CA VAL A 23 -11.23 8.28 2.36
C VAL A 23 -12.63 7.86 2.83
N GLU A 24 -13.54 8.81 3.09
CA GLU A 24 -14.91 8.50 3.53
C GLU A 24 -15.72 7.74 2.47
N SER A 25 -15.52 8.06 1.20
CA SER A 25 -16.17 7.36 0.07
C SER A 25 -15.63 5.93 -0.13
N THR A 26 -14.34 5.74 0.14
CA THR A 26 -13.62 4.50 -0.14
C THR A 26 -13.63 3.52 1.05
N ALA A 27 -13.47 4.04 2.26
CA ALA A 27 -13.39 3.30 3.52
C ALA A 27 -14.33 3.94 4.58
N PRO A 28 -15.64 4.04 4.32
CA PRO A 28 -16.59 4.69 5.24
C PRO A 28 -16.62 4.05 6.62
N TYR A 29 -16.34 2.75 6.71
CA TYR A 29 -16.28 1.97 7.95
C TYR A 29 -15.28 2.52 8.98
N LEU A 30 -14.23 3.24 8.54
CA LEU A 30 -13.31 3.96 9.44
C LEU A 30 -14.07 5.00 10.28
N PHE A 31 -14.94 5.78 9.63
CA PHE A 31 -15.64 6.88 10.30
C PHE A 31 -16.94 6.44 10.98
N GLN A 32 -17.46 5.27 10.60
CA GLN A 32 -18.62 4.64 11.24
C GLN A 32 -18.26 3.88 12.52
N GLY A 33 -16.96 3.75 12.84
CA GLY A 33 -16.49 3.07 14.05
C GLY A 33 -16.54 1.55 13.95
N GLU A 34 -16.56 0.98 12.74
CA GLU A 34 -16.52 -0.48 12.56
C GLU A 34 -15.13 -1.06 12.90
N ILE A 35 -14.07 -0.26 12.71
CA ILE A 35 -12.69 -0.65 12.99
C ILE A 35 -12.13 0.10 14.20
N ASP A 36 -11.32 -0.59 14.99
CA ASP A 36 -10.64 0.00 16.14
C ASP A 36 -9.46 0.88 15.69
N THR A 37 -9.44 2.12 16.17
CA THR A 37 -8.40 3.12 15.87
C THR A 37 -7.46 3.40 17.06
N SER A 38 -7.72 2.78 18.21
CA SER A 38 -7.01 3.01 19.46
C SER A 38 -5.88 2.00 19.74
N GLY A 39 -5.87 0.88 19.01
CA GLY A 39 -4.85 -0.16 19.14
C GLY A 39 -3.42 0.29 18.81
N PRO A 40 -2.41 -0.52 19.18
CA PRO A 40 -1.01 -0.23 18.92
C PRO A 40 -0.74 -0.03 17.43
N ASN A 41 0.10 0.94 17.09
CA ASN A 41 0.48 1.28 15.71
C ASN A 41 -0.69 1.65 14.76
N ARG A 42 -1.86 2.03 15.31
CA ARG A 42 -3.05 2.48 14.56
C ARG A 42 -3.26 3.99 14.58
N GLY A 43 -2.27 4.76 15.04
CA GLY A 43 -2.35 6.22 15.17
C GLY A 43 -2.70 6.95 13.85
N PHE A 44 -2.33 6.36 12.70
CA PHE A 44 -2.68 6.90 11.39
C PHE A 44 -4.21 6.89 11.14
N LEU A 45 -4.93 5.87 11.62
CA LEU A 45 -6.39 5.80 11.53
C LEU A 45 -7.03 6.86 12.43
N ALA A 46 -6.57 6.95 13.68
CA ALA A 46 -7.04 7.96 14.64
C ALA A 46 -6.84 9.39 14.11
N LYS A 47 -5.73 9.65 13.41
CA LYS A 47 -5.46 10.94 12.76
C LYS A 47 -6.51 11.30 11.71
N LEU A 48 -6.89 10.36 10.85
CA LEU A 48 -7.95 10.59 9.85
C LEU A 48 -9.29 10.90 10.53
N VAL A 49 -9.65 10.14 11.57
CA VAL A 49 -10.86 10.39 12.37
C VAL A 49 -10.83 11.76 13.03
N PHE A 50 -9.69 12.14 13.62
CA PHE A 50 -9.49 13.45 14.23
C PHE A 50 -9.74 14.57 13.23
N TYR A 51 -9.11 14.55 12.05
CA TYR A 51 -9.30 15.61 11.07
C TYR A 51 -10.68 15.62 10.45
N LYS A 52 -11.33 14.46 10.29
CA LYS A 52 -12.72 14.39 9.83
C LYS A 52 -13.68 15.10 10.79
N LYS A 53 -13.43 14.99 12.11
CA LYS A 53 -14.18 15.70 13.15
C LYS A 53 -13.77 17.18 13.28
N ASN A 54 -12.53 17.53 12.94
CA ASN A 54 -11.94 18.84 13.17
C ASN A 54 -11.47 19.51 11.86
N LEU A 55 -12.35 19.65 10.86
CA LEU A 55 -11.98 20.15 9.52
C LEU A 55 -11.27 21.52 9.52
N LYS A 56 -11.55 22.38 10.50
CA LYS A 56 -10.87 23.69 10.63
C LYS A 56 -9.37 23.54 10.91
N ALA A 57 -8.94 22.46 11.57
CA ALA A 57 -7.53 22.19 11.85
C ALA A 57 -6.71 22.00 10.56
N LEU A 58 -7.35 21.56 9.46
CA LEU A 58 -6.69 21.39 8.15
C LEU A 58 -6.13 22.70 7.59
N ASN A 59 -6.64 23.85 8.01
CA ASN A 59 -6.13 25.15 7.57
C ASN A 59 -4.73 25.46 8.11
N HIS A 60 -4.30 24.74 9.14
CA HIS A 60 -3.10 25.05 9.91
C HIS A 60 -2.00 23.98 9.77
N ILE A 61 -2.19 22.97 8.91
CA ILE A 61 -1.20 21.92 8.70
C ILE A 61 -0.01 22.44 7.87
N ASP A 62 1.18 21.94 8.19
CA ASP A 62 2.40 22.17 7.42
C ASP A 62 2.64 21.03 6.41
N LEU A 63 3.77 21.07 5.69
CA LEU A 63 4.10 20.04 4.69
C LEU A 63 4.25 18.65 5.34
N THR A 64 4.86 18.56 6.52
CA THR A 64 5.05 17.29 7.23
C THR A 64 3.69 16.69 7.61
N GLU A 65 2.79 17.48 8.17
CA GLU A 65 1.47 17.01 8.59
C GLU A 65 0.56 16.70 7.39
N TYR A 66 0.70 17.44 6.28
CA TYR A 66 0.03 17.10 5.03
C TYR A 66 0.56 15.78 4.44
N PHE A 67 1.87 15.56 4.45
CA PHE A 67 2.47 14.28 4.06
C PHE A 67 1.97 13.13 4.93
N HIS A 68 1.90 13.33 6.26
CA HIS A 68 1.32 12.34 7.18
C HIS A 68 -0.14 12.04 6.83
N LEU A 69 -0.94 13.06 6.56
CA LEU A 69 -2.34 12.87 6.15
C LEU A 69 -2.45 12.05 4.85
N CYS A 70 -1.61 12.33 3.87
CA CYS A 70 -1.54 11.55 2.63
C CYS A 70 -1.12 10.09 2.88
N LEU A 71 -0.09 9.85 3.69
CA LEU A 71 0.32 8.49 4.06
C LEU A 71 -0.81 7.75 4.78
N ALA A 72 -1.43 8.35 5.78
CA ALA A 72 -2.51 7.75 6.53
C ALA A 72 -3.70 7.40 5.62
N ALA A 73 -4.09 8.33 4.73
CA ALA A 73 -5.15 8.10 3.76
C ALA A 73 -4.81 6.96 2.79
N HIS A 74 -3.57 6.91 2.32
CA HIS A 74 -3.13 5.86 1.41
C HIS A 74 -3.07 4.50 2.10
N TRP A 75 -2.48 4.39 3.29
CA TRP A 75 -2.47 3.15 4.09
C TRP A 75 -3.87 2.64 4.39
N THR A 76 -4.80 3.54 4.72
CA THR A 76 -6.20 3.18 4.99
C THR A 76 -6.91 2.64 3.77
N THR A 77 -6.52 3.07 2.56
CA THR A 77 -7.29 2.82 1.35
C THR A 77 -6.61 1.93 0.32
N ALA A 78 -5.31 1.65 0.45
CA ALA A 78 -4.53 0.84 -0.50
C ALA A 78 -5.11 -0.58 -0.70
N GLY A 79 -5.64 -1.18 0.38
CA GLY A 79 -6.27 -2.50 0.35
C GLY A 79 -7.73 -2.51 -0.16
N THR A 80 -8.28 -1.35 -0.54
CA THR A 80 -9.68 -1.21 -0.95
C THR A 80 -9.85 -1.26 -2.47
N PHE A 81 -11.10 -1.20 -2.93
CA PHE A 81 -11.43 -1.25 -4.35
C PHE A 81 -11.01 0.03 -5.11
N VAL A 82 -11.08 1.21 -4.47
CA VAL A 82 -10.77 2.49 -5.13
C VAL A 82 -9.90 3.33 -4.19
N PRO A 83 -8.57 3.08 -4.15
CA PRO A 83 -7.66 3.77 -3.24
C PRO A 83 -7.61 5.29 -3.51
N THR A 84 -7.14 6.06 -2.53
CA THR A 84 -6.92 7.50 -2.72
C THR A 84 -5.79 7.78 -3.70
N ASP A 85 -6.00 8.77 -4.57
CA ASP A 85 -5.04 9.25 -5.57
C ASP A 85 -4.02 10.25 -4.97
N VAL A 86 -3.18 9.75 -4.06
CA VAL A 86 -2.09 10.53 -3.43
C VAL A 86 -0.72 9.90 -3.61
N ASP A 87 -0.67 8.79 -4.32
CA ASP A 87 0.47 7.90 -4.43
C ASP A 87 1.68 8.60 -5.07
N ASN A 88 1.50 9.29 -6.19
CA ASN A 88 2.56 10.08 -6.84
C ASN A 88 3.03 11.27 -5.97
N GLN A 89 2.15 11.82 -5.12
CA GLN A 89 2.50 12.89 -4.20
C GLN A 89 3.43 12.39 -3.10
N ILE A 90 3.12 11.24 -2.48
CA ILE A 90 3.94 10.67 -1.40
C ILE A 90 5.19 9.94 -1.91
N ARG A 91 5.20 9.47 -3.16
CA ARG A 91 6.37 8.83 -3.80
C ARG A 91 7.38 9.83 -4.31
N GLU A 92 6.94 11.01 -4.75
CA GLU A 92 7.85 11.98 -5.37
C GLU A 92 7.45 13.44 -5.14
N GLY A 93 6.20 13.80 -5.43
CA GLY A 93 5.78 15.22 -5.51
C GLY A 93 6.11 16.04 -4.26
N LEU A 94 5.78 15.52 -3.07
CA LEU A 94 6.01 16.21 -1.80
C LEU A 94 7.49 16.26 -1.40
N TRP A 95 8.29 15.28 -1.84
CA TRP A 95 9.75 15.28 -1.65
C TRP A 95 10.47 16.32 -2.51
N ARG A 96 9.81 16.83 -3.55
CA ARG A 96 10.32 17.92 -4.42
C ARG A 96 9.72 19.28 -4.08
N HIS A 97 8.97 19.37 -2.98
CA HIS A 97 8.36 20.62 -2.57
C HIS A 97 9.40 21.72 -2.27
N GLU A 98 9.11 22.98 -2.60
CA GLU A 98 10.05 24.10 -2.46
C GLU A 98 10.56 24.32 -1.02
N THR A 99 9.77 23.92 -0.02
CA THR A 99 10.12 24.00 1.41
C THR A 99 10.65 22.69 2.01
N ILE A 100 10.96 21.68 1.21
CA ILE A 100 11.30 20.33 1.69
C ILE A 100 12.45 20.33 2.72
N GLY A 101 13.41 21.25 2.61
CA GLY A 101 14.56 21.32 3.51
C GLY A 101 14.20 21.37 5.01
N ALA A 102 13.10 22.04 5.38
CA ALA A 102 12.64 22.13 6.78
C ALA A 102 11.89 20.87 7.26
N HIS A 103 11.49 19.99 6.34
CA HIS A 103 10.55 18.89 6.61
C HIS A 103 11.12 17.51 6.31
N ILE A 104 12.17 17.41 5.49
CA ILE A 104 12.67 16.15 4.93
C ILE A 104 13.01 15.11 6.01
N GLN A 105 13.64 15.53 7.10
CA GLN A 105 14.01 14.62 8.19
C GLN A 105 12.78 14.07 8.91
N LYS A 106 11.77 14.92 9.16
CA LYS A 106 10.52 14.48 9.80
C LYS A 106 9.72 13.56 8.89
N MET A 107 9.63 13.88 7.61
CA MET A 107 8.94 13.04 6.62
C MET A 107 9.64 11.69 6.46
N ALA A 108 10.98 11.66 6.40
CA ALA A 108 11.74 10.41 6.28
C ALA A 108 11.58 9.51 7.51
N LYS A 109 11.66 10.09 8.71
CA LYS A 109 11.39 9.35 9.96
C LYS A 109 9.98 8.79 10.00
N LEU A 110 8.99 9.56 9.54
CA LEU A 110 7.61 9.10 9.43
C LEU A 110 7.47 7.94 8.43
N THR A 111 8.17 7.97 7.30
CA THR A 111 8.21 6.85 6.34
C THR A 111 8.80 5.59 6.96
N ILE A 112 9.87 5.72 7.75
CA ILE A 112 10.45 4.59 8.49
C ILE A 112 9.45 4.06 9.52
N GLU A 113 8.84 4.95 10.30
CA GLU A 113 7.83 4.59 11.32
C GLU A 113 6.62 3.87 10.70
N SER A 114 6.16 4.32 9.54
CA SER A 114 4.96 3.78 8.89
C SER A 114 5.12 2.35 8.38
N TRP A 115 6.36 1.84 8.34
CA TRP A 115 6.64 0.41 8.14
C TRP A 115 5.99 -0.47 9.21
N SER A 116 5.87 0.05 10.43
CA SER A 116 5.34 -0.68 11.60
C SER A 116 3.83 -0.49 11.84
N TRP A 117 3.16 0.30 10.99
CA TRP A 117 1.74 0.59 11.16
C TRP A 117 0.88 -0.65 10.99
N ASP A 118 -0.06 -0.82 11.92
CA ASP A 118 -1.00 -1.94 11.87
C ASP A 118 -2.16 -1.61 10.93
N TYR A 119 -2.09 -2.19 9.73
CA TYR A 119 -3.09 -2.07 8.69
C TYR A 119 -4.08 -3.26 8.64
N GLU A 120 -4.08 -4.15 9.65
CA GLU A 120 -4.80 -5.42 9.59
C GLU A 120 -6.30 -5.27 9.31
N GLN A 121 -6.93 -4.25 9.87
CA GLN A 121 -8.37 -4.00 9.73
C GLN A 121 -8.76 -3.32 8.42
N VAL A 122 -7.79 -2.85 7.62
CA VAL A 122 -8.03 -2.11 6.37
C VAL A 122 -7.56 -2.87 5.13
N THR A 123 -7.15 -4.13 5.28
CA THR A 123 -6.83 -5.01 4.15
C THR A 123 -7.09 -6.47 4.45
N ASN A 124 -7.62 -7.18 3.44
CA ASN A 124 -7.66 -8.65 3.42
C ASN A 124 -6.64 -9.24 2.43
N ARG A 125 -5.88 -8.40 1.71
CA ARG A 125 -4.83 -8.81 0.77
C ARG A 125 -3.55 -9.17 1.52
N LYS A 126 -3.63 -10.22 2.34
CA LYS A 126 -2.53 -10.67 3.19
C LYS A 126 -2.30 -12.17 3.06
N SER A 127 -1.03 -12.57 3.14
CA SER A 127 -0.59 -13.95 3.33
C SER A 127 0.05 -14.05 4.71
N TYR A 128 -0.32 -15.08 5.47
CA TYR A 128 0.15 -15.27 6.83
C TYR A 128 1.13 -16.43 6.89
N ASN A 129 2.24 -16.24 7.59
CA ASN A 129 3.14 -17.31 7.96
C ASN A 129 2.98 -17.63 9.45
N PRO A 130 2.22 -18.69 9.79
CA PRO A 130 1.80 -18.94 11.17
C PRO A 130 2.95 -19.31 12.12
N SER A 131 4.09 -19.80 11.64
CA SER A 131 5.22 -20.18 12.50
C SER A 131 6.01 -19.00 13.07
N ARG A 132 6.00 -17.85 12.40
CA ARG A 132 6.76 -16.66 12.82
C ARG A 132 5.87 -15.45 13.11
N GLY A 133 4.56 -15.60 12.98
CA GLY A 133 3.60 -14.50 13.10
C GLY A 133 3.81 -13.41 12.06
N GLN A 134 4.41 -13.74 10.91
CA GLN A 134 4.74 -12.77 9.87
C GLN A 134 3.60 -12.62 8.87
N VAL A 135 3.38 -11.38 8.45
CA VAL A 135 2.40 -11.01 7.43
C VAL A 135 3.15 -10.42 6.24
N MET A 136 2.77 -10.86 5.05
CA MET A 136 3.06 -10.18 3.79
C MET A 136 1.74 -9.67 3.23
N SER A 137 1.69 -8.43 2.76
CA SER A 137 0.50 -7.84 2.16
C SER A 137 0.89 -6.95 0.98
N THR A 138 -0.10 -6.33 0.34
CA THR A 138 0.15 -5.29 -0.68
C THR A 138 0.60 -3.95 -0.08
N HIS A 139 0.45 -3.76 1.24
CA HIS A 139 0.86 -2.52 1.93
C HIS A 139 2.37 -2.35 1.95
N GLU A 140 3.12 -3.44 1.99
CA GLU A 140 4.58 -3.42 1.88
C GLU A 140 5.03 -2.80 0.55
N GLY A 141 4.38 -3.11 -0.58
CA GLY A 141 4.67 -2.48 -1.87
C GLY A 141 4.42 -0.98 -1.89
N THR A 142 3.28 -0.61 -1.34
CA THR A 142 2.91 0.79 -1.12
C THR A 142 3.99 1.50 -0.29
N TRP A 143 4.43 0.88 0.81
CA TRP A 143 5.47 1.43 1.66
C TRP A 143 6.84 1.49 0.98
N LEU A 144 7.30 0.41 0.35
CA LEU A 144 8.57 0.33 -0.39
C LEU A 144 8.67 1.46 -1.42
N SER A 145 7.57 1.72 -2.13
CA SER A 145 7.49 2.79 -3.13
C SER A 145 7.65 4.20 -2.51
N VAL A 146 7.16 4.42 -1.29
CA VAL A 146 7.37 5.68 -0.56
C VAL A 146 8.79 5.74 0.02
N ALA A 147 9.27 4.64 0.58
CA ALA A 147 10.59 4.53 1.21
C ALA A 147 11.70 4.77 0.20
N ILE A 148 11.63 4.19 -0.99
CA ILE A 148 12.63 4.44 -2.03
C ILE A 148 12.57 5.89 -2.55
N GLY A 149 11.39 6.51 -2.58
CA GLY A 149 11.24 7.94 -2.85
C GLY A 149 11.93 8.80 -1.77
N ALA A 150 11.77 8.43 -0.50
CA ALA A 150 12.44 9.08 0.62
C ALA A 150 13.97 8.95 0.52
N TYR A 151 14.49 7.74 0.25
CA TYR A 151 15.93 7.50 0.02
C TYR A 151 16.48 8.45 -1.05
N ASN A 152 15.84 8.49 -2.22
CA ASN A 152 16.27 9.35 -3.32
C ASN A 152 16.26 10.83 -2.97
N ALA A 153 15.21 11.28 -2.26
CA ALA A 153 15.12 12.66 -1.81
C ALA A 153 16.24 13.00 -0.82
N LEU A 154 16.56 12.10 0.11
CA LEU A 154 17.61 12.28 1.11
C LEU A 154 19.00 12.33 0.46
N ILE A 155 19.30 11.45 -0.50
CA ILE A 155 20.56 11.49 -1.26
C ILE A 155 20.70 12.83 -1.99
N LYS A 156 19.67 13.28 -2.72
CA LYS A 156 19.68 14.57 -3.43
C LYS A 156 19.86 15.78 -2.49
N ASN A 157 19.37 15.67 -1.26
CA ASN A 157 19.49 16.72 -0.23
C ASN A 157 20.69 16.51 0.71
N LYS A 158 21.65 15.64 0.35
CA LYS A 158 22.90 15.41 1.10
C LYS A 158 22.65 14.99 2.56
N GLN A 159 21.68 14.11 2.78
CA GLN A 159 21.35 13.51 4.09
C GLN A 159 21.73 12.02 4.12
N PRO A 160 23.02 11.65 3.97
CA PRO A 160 23.42 10.25 3.74
C PRO A 160 23.14 9.31 4.92
N VAL A 161 23.26 9.81 6.15
CA VAL A 161 22.99 8.99 7.36
C VAL A 161 21.52 8.55 7.39
N LEU A 162 20.59 9.50 7.24
CA LEU A 162 19.17 9.18 7.23
C LEU A 162 18.75 8.42 5.97
N ALA A 163 19.44 8.62 4.84
CA ALA A 163 19.25 7.80 3.64
C ALA A 163 19.63 6.33 3.92
N GLN A 164 20.72 6.10 4.66
CA GLN A 164 21.11 4.75 5.08
C GLN A 164 20.07 4.13 6.01
N ASP A 165 19.52 4.88 6.98
CA ASP A 165 18.44 4.38 7.85
C ASP A 165 17.21 3.91 7.03
N VAL A 166 16.84 4.65 5.98
CA VAL A 166 15.77 4.26 5.06
C VAL A 166 16.16 3.03 4.22
N ALA A 167 17.40 2.97 3.74
CA ALA A 167 17.90 1.83 2.99
C ALA A 167 17.88 0.54 3.83
N ASP A 168 18.27 0.63 5.11
CA ASP A 168 18.33 -0.51 6.02
C ASP A 168 16.95 -1.13 6.26
N VAL A 169 15.90 -0.30 6.43
CA VAL A 169 14.54 -0.83 6.56
C VAL A 169 14.01 -1.41 5.25
N ILE A 170 14.36 -0.85 4.09
CA ILE A 170 14.01 -1.43 2.79
C ILE A 170 14.65 -2.82 2.65
N LEU A 171 15.93 -2.96 3.00
CA LEU A 171 16.63 -4.24 2.96
C LEU A 171 16.03 -5.25 3.95
N ALA A 172 15.63 -4.80 5.14
CA ALA A 172 14.98 -5.65 6.12
C ALA A 172 13.61 -6.17 5.63
N GLU A 173 12.85 -5.35 4.90
CA GLU A 173 11.59 -5.78 4.29
C GLU A 173 11.82 -6.81 3.18
N ILE A 174 12.79 -6.57 2.29
CA ILE A 174 13.14 -7.53 1.23
C ILE A 174 13.57 -8.88 1.83
N ASP A 175 14.41 -8.85 2.86
CA ASP A 175 14.85 -10.06 3.59
C ASP A 175 13.66 -10.78 4.27
N LYS A 176 12.70 -10.03 4.85
CA LYS A 176 11.47 -10.59 5.43
C LYS A 176 10.65 -11.32 4.36
N GLU A 177 10.40 -10.69 3.22
CA GLU A 177 9.62 -11.27 2.12
C GLU A 177 10.30 -12.51 1.53
N GLU A 178 11.61 -12.46 1.33
CA GLU A 178 12.41 -13.58 0.84
C GLU A 178 12.32 -14.78 1.79
N LYS A 179 12.62 -14.58 3.08
CA LYS A 179 12.59 -15.66 4.09
C LYS A 179 11.21 -16.31 4.17
N LEU A 180 10.15 -15.52 4.06
CA LEU A 180 8.78 -16.02 4.04
C LEU A 180 8.55 -16.95 2.85
N LEU A 181 8.99 -16.57 1.64
CA LEU A 181 8.85 -17.41 0.44
C LEU A 181 9.67 -18.70 0.53
N ILE A 182 10.90 -18.65 1.06
CA ILE A 182 11.74 -19.83 1.29
C ILE A 182 11.02 -20.79 2.23
N GLU A 183 10.54 -20.30 3.37
CA GLU A 183 9.90 -21.12 4.39
C GLU A 183 8.60 -21.77 3.88
N LEU A 184 7.76 -21.01 3.18
CA LEU A 184 6.53 -21.54 2.57
C LEU A 184 6.83 -22.66 1.58
N ARG A 185 7.92 -22.53 0.81
CA ARG A 185 8.38 -23.57 -0.12
C ARG A 185 8.89 -24.80 0.61
N GLU A 186 9.73 -24.63 1.63
CA GLU A 186 10.29 -25.73 2.43
C GLU A 186 9.19 -26.54 3.13
N LYS A 187 8.18 -25.85 3.66
CA LYS A 187 7.01 -26.47 4.30
C LYS A 187 5.99 -27.06 3.33
N ARG A 188 6.16 -26.83 2.03
CA ARG A 188 5.19 -27.21 0.99
C ARG A 188 3.80 -26.61 1.24
N ASP A 189 3.74 -25.42 1.81
CA ASP A 189 2.50 -24.67 1.94
C ASP A 189 2.19 -23.98 0.60
N HIS A 190 1.72 -24.78 -0.35
CA HIS A 190 1.52 -24.35 -1.73
C HIS A 190 0.50 -23.21 -1.87
N ILE A 191 -0.53 -23.18 -1.03
CA ILE A 191 -1.59 -22.17 -1.12
C ILE A 191 -1.05 -20.82 -0.65
N ASN A 192 -0.39 -20.76 0.50
CA ASN A 192 0.18 -19.49 0.97
C ASN A 192 1.39 -19.09 0.12
N PHE A 193 2.15 -20.04 -0.42
CA PHE A 193 3.20 -19.74 -1.40
C PHE A 193 2.62 -19.02 -2.62
N LEU A 194 1.55 -19.56 -3.23
CA LEU A 194 0.86 -18.93 -4.36
C LEU A 194 0.40 -17.50 -4.00
N ARG A 195 -0.31 -17.33 -2.88
CA ARG A 195 -0.74 -16.01 -2.40
C ARG A 195 0.42 -15.04 -2.28
N SER A 196 1.51 -15.46 -1.63
CA SER A 196 2.70 -14.64 -1.43
C SER A 196 3.42 -14.29 -2.73
N THR A 197 3.37 -15.13 -3.77
CA THR A 197 3.97 -14.76 -5.07
C THR A 197 3.28 -13.55 -5.70
N ALA A 198 1.95 -13.44 -5.58
CA ALA A 198 1.21 -12.28 -6.07
C ALA A 198 1.51 -11.01 -5.27
N LEU A 199 1.67 -11.13 -3.95
CA LEU A 199 2.01 -10.01 -3.06
C LEU A 199 3.43 -9.52 -3.32
N MET A 200 4.42 -10.41 -3.36
CA MET A 200 5.81 -10.04 -3.66
C MET A 200 5.93 -9.40 -5.04
N ALA A 201 5.27 -9.95 -6.06
CA ALA A 201 5.30 -9.37 -7.40
C ALA A 201 4.71 -7.95 -7.44
N HIS A 202 3.63 -7.71 -6.69
CA HIS A 202 3.09 -6.37 -6.47
C HIS A 202 4.12 -5.48 -5.77
N ASN A 203 4.71 -5.96 -4.67
CA ASN A 203 5.55 -5.15 -3.81
C ASN A 203 6.86 -4.71 -4.48
N PHE A 204 7.55 -5.65 -5.10
CA PHE A 204 8.77 -5.34 -5.84
C PHE A 204 8.48 -4.65 -7.18
N GLY A 205 7.29 -4.85 -7.76
CA GLY A 205 6.85 -4.07 -8.91
C GLY A 205 6.66 -2.59 -8.58
N ASP A 206 6.08 -2.29 -7.41
CA ASP A 206 5.90 -0.92 -6.91
C ASP A 206 7.24 -0.27 -6.53
N LEU A 207 8.16 -1.04 -5.94
CA LEU A 207 9.54 -0.61 -5.71
C LEU A 207 10.23 -0.24 -7.03
N ASP A 208 10.25 -1.16 -7.99
CA ASP A 208 10.87 -0.96 -9.31
C ASP A 208 10.32 0.28 -10.01
N ARG A 209 8.99 0.47 -9.99
CA ARG A 209 8.36 1.61 -10.66
C ARG A 209 8.85 2.94 -10.10
N VAL A 210 9.05 3.04 -8.79
CA VAL A 210 9.53 4.30 -8.19
C VAL A 210 11.04 4.47 -8.38
N ILE A 211 11.81 3.37 -8.41
CA ILE A 211 13.21 3.40 -8.85
C ILE A 211 13.31 4.02 -10.25
N ASP A 212 12.47 3.57 -11.19
CA ASP A 212 12.39 4.08 -12.55
C ASP A 212 11.91 5.54 -12.57
N GLN A 213 10.87 5.87 -11.80
CA GLN A 213 10.31 7.23 -11.67
C GLN A 213 11.36 8.26 -11.22
N TRP A 214 12.19 7.90 -10.24
CA TRP A 214 13.24 8.78 -9.72
C TRP A 214 14.50 8.80 -10.58
N GLN A 215 14.58 7.93 -11.59
CA GLN A 215 15.73 7.74 -12.48
C GLN A 215 17.00 7.48 -11.66
N MET A 216 16.93 6.52 -10.73
CA MET A 216 18.07 6.14 -9.91
C MET A 216 19.27 5.75 -10.78
N ASN A 217 20.46 6.15 -10.34
CA ASN A 217 21.70 5.82 -11.03
C ASN A 217 21.93 4.30 -11.03
N PRO A 218 22.04 3.64 -12.18
CA PRO A 218 22.32 2.20 -12.25
C PRO A 218 23.64 1.76 -11.63
N GLU A 219 24.57 2.69 -11.46
CA GLU A 219 25.87 2.46 -10.80
C GLU A 219 25.82 2.65 -9.27
N ASP A 220 24.69 3.07 -8.71
CA ASP A 220 24.51 3.10 -7.25
C ASP A 220 24.51 1.65 -6.71
N PRO A 221 25.40 1.28 -5.77
CA PRO A 221 25.40 -0.06 -5.18
C PRO A 221 24.05 -0.46 -4.57
N PHE A 222 23.30 0.51 -4.03
CA PHE A 222 21.98 0.24 -3.48
C PHE A 222 20.96 -0.08 -4.59
N TYR A 223 21.01 0.63 -5.73
CA TYR A 223 20.20 0.30 -6.91
C TYR A 223 20.45 -1.14 -7.37
N GLN A 224 21.73 -1.51 -7.56
CA GLN A 224 22.11 -2.86 -8.00
C GLN A 224 21.65 -3.93 -7.02
N ARG A 225 21.54 -3.58 -5.74
CA ARG A 225 21.10 -4.47 -4.68
C ARG A 225 19.58 -4.67 -4.62
N ILE A 226 18.74 -3.80 -5.17
CA ILE A 226 17.28 -3.91 -4.95
C ILE A 226 16.43 -3.89 -6.23
N TYR A 227 17.02 -3.55 -7.38
CA TYR A 227 16.26 -3.40 -8.62
C TYR A 227 15.93 -4.75 -9.27
N LYS A 228 14.67 -4.93 -9.69
CA LYS A 228 14.17 -6.06 -10.48
C LYS A 228 14.33 -7.42 -9.80
N LEU A 229 14.23 -7.50 -8.47
CA LEU A 229 14.43 -8.75 -7.70
C LEU A 229 13.44 -9.87 -8.08
N GLY A 230 12.22 -9.53 -8.51
CA GLY A 230 11.24 -10.51 -9.01
C GLY A 230 11.50 -10.99 -10.46
N HIS A 231 12.49 -10.42 -11.16
CA HIS A 231 12.69 -10.61 -12.60
C HIS A 231 14.11 -11.07 -12.97
N LYS A 232 15.14 -10.69 -12.20
CA LYS A 232 16.54 -10.96 -12.48
C LYS A 232 17.21 -11.61 -11.28
N LEU A 233 18.08 -12.60 -11.53
CA LEU A 233 18.90 -13.18 -10.47
C LEU A 233 19.81 -12.10 -9.90
N ASN A 234 19.95 -12.11 -8.58
CA ASN A 234 20.80 -11.19 -7.84
C ASN A 234 21.58 -12.01 -6.82
N SER A 235 22.91 -11.90 -6.81
CA SER A 235 23.77 -12.71 -5.93
C SER A 235 23.56 -12.46 -4.44
N ASN A 236 22.91 -11.36 -4.07
CA ASN A 236 22.58 -11.03 -2.69
C ASN A 236 21.35 -11.77 -2.16
N TYR A 237 20.55 -12.40 -3.04
CA TYR A 237 19.30 -13.06 -2.66
C TYR A 237 19.17 -14.43 -3.33
N SER A 238 18.34 -15.26 -2.72
CA SER A 238 17.90 -16.55 -3.19
C SER A 238 17.18 -16.44 -4.53
N PRO A 239 17.41 -17.38 -5.47
CA PRO A 239 16.66 -17.50 -6.71
C PRO A 239 15.14 -17.67 -6.51
N ILE A 240 14.68 -17.89 -5.26
CA ILE A 240 13.27 -17.98 -4.92
C ILE A 240 12.47 -16.75 -5.34
N LEU A 241 13.05 -15.55 -5.32
CA LEU A 241 12.37 -14.31 -5.69
C LEU A 241 11.99 -14.31 -7.17
N VAL A 242 12.95 -14.65 -8.04
CA VAL A 242 12.73 -14.77 -9.49
C VAL A 242 11.76 -15.91 -9.80
N TYR A 243 11.93 -17.07 -9.14
CA TYR A 243 11.02 -18.20 -9.31
C TYR A 243 9.59 -17.83 -8.93
N SER A 244 9.40 -17.11 -7.82
CA SER A 244 8.08 -16.66 -7.36
C SER A 244 7.47 -15.66 -8.35
N GLY A 245 8.27 -14.76 -8.94
CA GLY A 245 7.82 -13.87 -10.01
C GLY A 245 7.33 -14.63 -11.25
N GLN A 246 8.02 -15.70 -11.64
CA GLN A 246 7.60 -16.58 -12.73
C GLN A 246 6.30 -17.33 -12.41
N VAL A 247 6.16 -17.84 -11.19
CA VAL A 247 4.93 -18.51 -10.72
C VAL A 247 3.74 -17.55 -10.76
N ASN A 248 3.89 -16.32 -10.23
CA ASN A 248 2.83 -15.31 -10.31
C ASN A 248 2.44 -15.02 -11.77
N LYS A 249 3.44 -14.80 -12.64
CA LYS A 249 3.19 -14.55 -14.08
C LYS A 249 2.43 -15.69 -14.75
N ALA A 250 2.77 -16.93 -14.42
CA ALA A 250 2.16 -18.11 -15.03
C ALA A 250 0.74 -18.40 -14.51
N LEU A 251 0.45 -18.10 -13.24
CA LEU A 251 -0.75 -18.62 -12.57
C LEU A 251 -1.71 -17.55 -12.03
N LEU A 252 -1.21 -16.39 -11.58
CA LEU A 252 -1.99 -15.45 -10.76
C LEU A 252 -2.05 -14.03 -11.32
N ALA A 253 -1.20 -13.67 -12.28
CA ALA A 253 -1.19 -12.32 -12.86
C ALA A 253 -2.56 -11.93 -13.43
N LEU A 254 -3.21 -12.85 -14.15
CA LEU A 254 -4.55 -12.65 -14.71
C LEU A 254 -5.62 -12.51 -13.62
N GLU A 255 -5.50 -13.22 -12.50
CA GLU A 255 -6.47 -13.15 -11.39
C GLU A 255 -6.55 -11.72 -10.81
N ASN A 256 -5.43 -11.02 -10.71
CA ASN A 256 -5.45 -9.64 -10.22
C ASN A 256 -6.19 -8.68 -11.17
N HIS A 257 -6.08 -8.88 -12.49
CA HIS A 257 -6.78 -8.06 -13.47
C HIS A 257 -8.30 -8.29 -13.47
N ARG A 258 -8.74 -9.52 -13.17
CA ARG A 258 -10.18 -9.85 -13.06
C ARG A 258 -10.88 -9.02 -11.98
N HIS A 259 -10.17 -8.62 -10.93
CA HIS A 259 -10.74 -7.83 -9.84
C HIS A 259 -10.94 -6.34 -10.19
N MET A 260 -10.52 -5.87 -11.36
CA MET A 260 -10.69 -4.46 -11.75
C MET A 260 -12.16 -4.06 -11.87
N SER A 261 -13.03 -4.97 -12.28
CA SER A 261 -14.48 -4.71 -12.36
C SER A 261 -15.12 -4.53 -10.98
N MET A 262 -14.50 -5.05 -9.92
CA MET A 262 -14.96 -4.90 -8.52
C MET A 262 -14.88 -3.46 -8.00
N ARG A 263 -14.31 -2.54 -8.77
CA ARG A 263 -14.32 -1.10 -8.46
C ARG A 263 -15.73 -0.48 -8.55
N GLN A 264 -16.61 -1.07 -9.36
CA GLN A 264 -17.94 -0.54 -9.67
C GLN A 264 -18.95 -0.70 -8.51
N PRO A 265 -19.11 -1.89 -7.90
CA PRO A 265 -20.15 -2.08 -6.87
C PRO A 265 -19.80 -1.30 -5.59
N ARG A 266 -20.48 -0.17 -5.37
CA ARG A 266 -20.24 0.68 -4.19
C ARG A 266 -20.58 -0.04 -2.88
N ALA A 267 -21.49 -1.02 -2.94
CA ALA A 267 -21.90 -1.80 -1.78
C ALA A 267 -20.74 -2.56 -1.11
N LEU A 268 -19.69 -2.89 -1.85
CA LEU A 268 -18.47 -3.52 -1.31
C LEU A 268 -17.68 -2.61 -0.36
N ARG A 269 -17.97 -1.31 -0.34
CA ARG A 269 -17.31 -0.34 0.55
C ARG A 269 -18.03 -0.21 1.89
N LYS A 270 -19.22 -0.78 2.05
CA LYS A 270 -20.06 -0.64 3.25
C LYS A 270 -19.43 -1.18 4.52
N SER A 271 -18.57 -2.19 4.43
CA SER A 271 -17.95 -2.83 5.59
C SER A 271 -16.52 -3.26 5.28
N HIS A 272 -15.64 -3.17 6.28
CA HIS A 272 -14.27 -3.68 6.16
C HIS A 272 -14.23 -5.20 5.91
N LYS A 273 -15.30 -5.93 6.26
CA LYS A 273 -15.42 -7.38 6.04
C LYS A 273 -15.56 -7.75 4.56
N PHE A 274 -15.92 -6.81 3.70
CA PHE A 274 -16.06 -7.04 2.26
C PHE A 274 -14.77 -6.78 1.48
N LEU A 275 -13.69 -6.37 2.15
CA LEU A 275 -12.39 -6.19 1.50
C LEU A 275 -11.93 -7.50 0.85
N ILE A 276 -11.45 -7.38 -0.38
CA ILE A 276 -11.09 -8.51 -1.21
C ILE A 276 -9.81 -9.18 -0.71
N PRO A 277 -9.77 -10.52 -0.57
CA PRO A 277 -8.56 -11.23 -0.19
C PRO A 277 -7.59 -11.40 -1.37
N VAL A 278 -6.43 -11.98 -1.10
CA VAL A 278 -5.50 -12.44 -2.14
C VAL A 278 -5.85 -13.89 -2.55
N GLY A 279 -5.91 -14.14 -3.86
CA GLY A 279 -6.15 -15.47 -4.41
C GLY A 279 -4.93 -16.40 -4.27
N PRO A 280 -5.08 -17.71 -4.52
CA PRO A 280 -6.26 -18.36 -5.08
C PRO A 280 -7.32 -18.72 -4.02
N PHE A 281 -8.53 -19.03 -4.51
CA PHE A 281 -9.71 -19.51 -3.76
C PHE A 281 -10.34 -18.46 -2.82
N MET A 282 -11.35 -17.77 -3.33
CA MET A 282 -12.08 -16.72 -2.61
C MET A 282 -13.45 -17.19 -2.08
N ASP A 283 -13.68 -18.50 -2.02
CA ASP A 283 -14.95 -19.13 -1.63
C ASP A 283 -15.46 -18.62 -0.28
N GLN A 284 -14.57 -18.54 0.71
CA GLN A 284 -14.92 -18.03 2.04
C GLN A 284 -15.33 -16.56 1.99
N TRP A 285 -14.69 -15.75 1.16
CA TRP A 285 -15.08 -14.35 0.99
C TRP A 285 -16.38 -14.21 0.19
N GLY A 286 -16.60 -15.05 -0.82
CA GLY A 286 -17.88 -15.17 -1.52
C GLY A 286 -19.02 -15.55 -0.56
N LYS A 287 -18.77 -16.47 0.37
CA LYS A 287 -19.70 -16.82 1.45
C LYS A 287 -20.01 -15.62 2.36
N VAL A 288 -18.99 -14.87 2.79
CA VAL A 288 -19.16 -13.65 3.57
C VAL A 288 -20.09 -12.65 2.86
N LEU A 289 -19.91 -12.44 1.56
CA LEU A 289 -20.78 -11.56 0.77
C LEU A 289 -22.21 -12.13 0.63
N GLY A 290 -22.33 -13.43 0.35
CA GLY A 290 -23.61 -14.11 0.16
C GLY A 290 -24.49 -14.11 1.41
N GLU A 291 -23.89 -14.36 2.58
CA GLU A 291 -24.59 -14.46 3.87
C GLU A 291 -24.83 -13.09 4.53
N SER A 292 -24.12 -12.05 4.08
CA SER A 292 -24.22 -10.71 4.64
C SER A 292 -25.64 -10.15 4.54
N GLN A 293 -26.12 -9.60 5.67
CA GLN A 293 -27.35 -8.84 5.78
C GLN A 293 -27.17 -7.35 5.48
N LEU A 294 -25.93 -6.88 5.28
CA LEU A 294 -25.62 -5.48 4.91
C LEU A 294 -25.76 -5.22 3.40
N LEU A 295 -25.95 -6.29 2.62
CA LEU A 295 -26.10 -6.27 1.16
C LEU A 295 -27.52 -6.68 0.79
N SER A 296 -28.22 -5.82 0.05
CA SER A 296 -29.51 -6.14 -0.55
C SER A 296 -29.37 -7.18 -1.67
N PRO A 297 -30.45 -7.86 -2.08
CA PRO A 297 -30.41 -8.77 -3.23
C PRO A 297 -29.90 -8.11 -4.51
N LEU A 298 -30.28 -6.85 -4.78
CA LEU A 298 -29.82 -6.12 -5.95
C LEU A 298 -28.32 -5.84 -5.92
N GLU A 299 -27.78 -5.42 -4.76
CA GLU A 299 -26.34 -5.19 -4.60
C GLU A 299 -25.53 -6.49 -4.75
N LYS A 300 -26.08 -7.63 -4.30
CA LYS A 300 -25.45 -8.94 -4.53
C LYS A 300 -25.40 -9.26 -6.03
N VAL A 301 -26.46 -8.95 -6.79
CA VAL A 301 -26.47 -9.11 -8.25
C VAL A 301 -25.43 -8.21 -8.92
N GLU A 302 -25.28 -6.94 -8.50
CA GLU A 302 -24.25 -6.04 -9.03
C GLU A 302 -22.83 -6.59 -8.79
N ILE A 303 -22.57 -7.13 -7.60
CA ILE A 303 -21.30 -7.77 -7.26
C ILE A 303 -21.03 -8.99 -8.14
N MET A 304 -22.04 -9.86 -8.34
CA MET A 304 -21.93 -11.02 -9.21
C MET A 304 -21.69 -10.62 -10.67
N ALA A 305 -22.36 -9.58 -11.16
CA ALA A 305 -22.17 -9.06 -12.50
C ALA A 305 -20.74 -8.51 -12.69
N ALA A 306 -20.21 -7.78 -11.71
CA ALA A 306 -18.82 -7.31 -11.73
C ALA A 306 -17.81 -8.47 -11.75
N PHE A 307 -18.07 -9.55 -11.00
CA PHE A 307 -17.25 -10.77 -11.06
C PHE A 307 -17.24 -11.40 -12.45
N HIS A 308 -18.42 -11.59 -13.02
CA HIS A 308 -18.58 -12.16 -14.35
C HIS A 308 -17.88 -11.30 -15.40
N GLU A 309 -18.09 -9.98 -15.37
CA GLU A 309 -17.41 -9.04 -16.27
C GLU A 309 -15.88 -9.17 -16.14
N GLY A 310 -15.36 -9.15 -14.92
CA GLY A 310 -13.94 -9.33 -14.63
C GLY A 310 -13.38 -10.63 -15.21
N PHE A 311 -14.10 -11.73 -15.07
CA PHE A 311 -13.71 -13.04 -15.62
C PHE A 311 -13.71 -13.06 -17.16
N THR A 312 -14.68 -12.39 -17.79
CA THR A 312 -14.81 -12.33 -19.25
C THR A 312 -13.79 -11.39 -19.91
N ARG A 313 -13.21 -10.44 -19.16
CA ARG A 313 -12.07 -9.64 -19.62
C ARG A 313 -10.83 -10.54 -19.69
N GLN A 314 -10.64 -11.20 -20.81
CA GLN A 314 -9.39 -11.87 -21.17
C GLN A 314 -8.64 -10.97 -22.17
N ASP A 315 -8.00 -9.93 -21.63
CA ASP A 315 -6.94 -9.19 -22.33
C ASP A 315 -5.57 -9.74 -21.91
#